data_AF-A0A9D1UG46-F1
#
_entry.id   AF-A0A9D1UG46-F1
#
_cell.length_a   1.000
_cell.length_b   1.000
_cell.length_c   1.000
_cell.angle_alpha   90.00
_cell.angle_beta   90.00
_cell.angle_gamma   90.00
#
_symmetry.space_group_name_H-M   'P 1'
#
loop_
_entity.id
_entity.type
_entity.pdbx_description
1 polymer ?
#
loop_
_entity_poly.entity_id
_entity_poly.type
_entity_poly.pdbx_seq_one_letter_code
_entity_poly.pdbx_strand_id
1 'polypeptide(L)'
;MIITSVRIKTLNTGNRMVALASITLDGMIAVHGVKILKSQEGYFLAMPSRTIKPGQFEDVVHPVNADVRAAIENIVFRSYEFCAERNLHAVQLDIIEDNNPKSLLDQNFNDFQVTVKKENDPTFALKAKVKESIHSSRNETPKNSNQDEAFWNWLNN
;
A
#
# COMPACT_ATOMS: atom_id res chain seq x y z
N MET A 1 -2.49 -10.11 -16.94
CA MET A 1 -2.34 -9.33 -15.71
C MET A 1 -3.27 -8.14 -15.74
N ILE A 2 -4.06 -7.97 -14.68
CA ILE A 2 -5.00 -6.89 -14.42
C ILE A 2 -4.97 -6.53 -12.93
N ILE A 3 -5.40 -5.31 -12.59
CA ILE A 3 -5.76 -4.96 -11.22
C ILE A 3 -7.19 -5.43 -10.99
N THR A 4 -7.38 -6.24 -9.95
CA THR A 4 -8.68 -6.80 -9.55
C THR A 4 -9.25 -6.12 -8.32
N SER A 5 -8.40 -5.56 -7.46
CA SER A 5 -8.85 -4.81 -6.29
C SER A 5 -7.86 -3.70 -5.93
N VAL A 6 -8.38 -2.56 -5.48
CA VAL A 6 -7.60 -1.47 -4.90
C VAL A 6 -8.22 -1.06 -3.58
N ARG A 7 -7.39 -0.94 -2.55
CA ARG A 7 -7.80 -0.46 -1.23
C ARG A 7 -7.06 0.82 -0.92
N ILE A 8 -7.80 1.88 -0.60
CA ILE A 8 -7.22 3.17 -0.19
C ILE A 8 -7.61 3.46 1.26
N LYS A 9 -6.61 3.81 2.08
CA LYS A 9 -6.79 4.40 3.40
C LYS A 9 -6.18 5.79 3.41
N THR A 10 -7.00 6.83 3.54
CA THR A 10 -6.52 8.21 3.63
C THR A 10 -6.00 8.52 5.02
N LEU A 11 -5.06 9.47 5.12
CA LEU A 11 -4.37 9.84 6.36
C LEU A 11 -4.45 11.36 6.54
N ASN A 12 -5.15 11.80 7.58
CA ASN A 12 -5.27 13.22 7.94
C ASN A 12 -4.18 13.63 8.94
N THR A 13 -2.91 13.49 8.55
CA THR A 13 -1.78 13.72 9.48
C THR A 13 -0.98 15.00 9.18
N GLY A 14 -1.34 15.75 8.13
CA GLY A 14 -0.56 16.91 7.66
C GLY A 14 0.84 16.59 7.13
N ASN A 15 1.22 15.31 7.15
CA ASN A 15 2.52 14.83 6.72
C ASN A 15 2.61 14.69 5.21
N ARG A 16 3.84 14.44 4.73
CA ARG A 16 4.12 14.12 3.31
C ARG A 16 3.29 12.94 2.81
N MET A 17 3.02 11.95 3.66
CA MET A 17 2.21 10.78 3.30
C MET A 17 0.74 11.04 3.57
N VAL A 18 -0.07 10.99 2.52
CA VAL A 18 -1.50 11.36 2.57
C VAL A 18 -2.43 10.16 2.49
N ALA A 19 -1.95 9.01 1.99
CA ALA A 19 -2.71 7.77 2.00
C ALA A 19 -1.80 6.55 1.89
N LEU A 20 -2.34 5.41 2.31
CA LEU A 20 -1.82 4.08 2.00
C LEU A 20 -2.74 3.40 0.99
N ALA A 21 -2.13 2.66 0.08
CA ALA A 21 -2.81 1.84 -0.90
C ALA A 21 -2.39 0.37 -0.81
N SER A 22 -3.27 -0.51 -1.26
CA SER A 22 -2.95 -1.90 -1.59
C SER A 22 -3.64 -2.28 -2.88
N ILE A 23 -2.98 -3.10 -3.69
CA ILE A 23 -3.43 -3.48 -5.02
C ILE A 23 -3.43 -5.00 -5.08
N THR A 24 -4.48 -5.61 -5.61
CA THR A 24 -4.53 -7.04 -5.92
C THR A 24 -4.46 -7.24 -7.42
N LEU A 25 -3.48 -8.01 -7.88
CA LEU A 25 -3.26 -8.35 -9.27
C LEU A 25 -3.85 -9.72 -9.58
N ASP A 26 -4.64 -9.81 -10.65
CA ASP A 26 -5.29 -11.03 -11.16
C ASP A 26 -6.10 -11.82 -10.13
N GLY A 27 -6.51 -11.22 -9.01
CA GLY A 27 -7.13 -11.93 -7.88
C GLY A 27 -6.18 -12.88 -7.14
N MET A 28 -4.88 -12.86 -7.49
CA MET A 28 -3.90 -13.85 -7.03
C MET A 28 -2.82 -13.25 -6.14
N ILE A 29 -2.39 -12.01 -6.39
CA ILE A 29 -1.24 -11.40 -5.71
C ILE A 29 -1.64 -10.05 -5.10
N ALA A 30 -1.53 -9.92 -3.78
CA ALA A 30 -1.72 -8.65 -3.09
C ALA A 30 -0.37 -7.93 -2.86
N VAL A 31 -0.31 -6.67 -3.29
CA VAL A 31 0.82 -5.76 -3.05
C VAL A 31 0.38 -4.73 -2.02
N HIS A 32 0.96 -4.81 -0.82
CA HIS A 32 0.67 -3.90 0.28
C HIS A 32 1.76 -2.86 0.46
N GLY A 33 1.40 -1.71 1.05
CA GLY A 33 2.38 -0.68 1.44
C GLY A 33 2.77 0.27 0.31
N VAL A 34 1.95 0.36 -0.74
CA VAL A 34 2.02 1.47 -1.70
C VAL A 34 1.62 2.74 -0.97
N LYS A 35 2.39 3.81 -1.10
CA LYS A 35 2.15 5.08 -0.39
C LYS A 35 1.85 6.17 -1.39
N ILE A 36 0.85 6.98 -1.08
CA ILE A 36 0.54 8.21 -1.81
C ILE A 36 1.20 9.35 -1.05
N LEU A 37 2.15 10.02 -1.70
CA LEU A 37 2.94 11.09 -1.11
C LEU A 37 2.65 12.40 -1.82
N LYS A 38 2.56 13.48 -1.06
CA LYS A 38 2.45 14.86 -1.55
C LYS A 38 3.83 15.50 -1.61
N SER A 39 4.14 16.17 -2.70
CA SER A 39 5.30 17.06 -2.88
C SER A 39 4.82 18.47 -3.24
N GLN A 40 5.77 19.38 -3.51
CA GLN A 40 5.44 20.71 -4.04
C GLN A 40 4.90 20.64 -5.49
N GLU A 41 5.32 19.64 -6.25
CA GLU A 41 4.98 19.45 -7.67
C GLU A 41 3.70 18.64 -7.88
N GLY A 42 3.14 18.03 -6.83
CA GLY A 42 1.90 17.26 -6.89
C GLY A 42 1.93 16.01 -6.02
N TYR A 43 1.24 14.97 -6.45
CA TYR A 43 1.20 13.66 -5.77
C TYR A 43 2.02 12.65 -6.56
N PHE A 44 2.67 11.73 -5.86
CA PHE A 44 3.41 10.63 -6.47
C PHE A 44 3.24 9.34 -5.65
N LEU A 45 3.37 8.19 -6.32
CA LEU A 45 3.35 6.89 -5.66
C LEU A 45 4.77 6.49 -5.25
N ALA A 46 4.93 6.10 -3.99
CA ALA A 46 6.09 5.35 -3.55
C ALA A 46 5.69 3.88 -3.39
N MET A 47 6.41 3.01 -4.09
CA MET A 47 6.17 1.57 -4.03
C MET A 47 6.59 0.99 -2.68
N PRO A 48 6.17 -0.26 -2.35
CA PRO A 48 6.58 -0.90 -1.13
C PRO A 48 8.10 -1.06 -1.10
N SER A 49 8.74 -0.50 -0.08
CA SER A 49 10.20 -0.43 0.04
C SER A 49 10.69 -1.11 1.31
N ARG A 50 11.86 -1.77 1.25
CA ARG A 50 12.59 -2.26 2.43
C ARG A 50 13.85 -1.43 2.67
N THR A 51 14.27 -1.36 3.93
CA THR A 51 15.54 -0.75 4.29
C THR A 51 16.67 -1.76 4.06
N ILE A 52 17.69 -1.38 3.30
CA ILE A 52 18.91 -2.18 3.13
C ILE A 52 19.96 -1.76 4.15
N LYS A 53 20.13 -0.44 4.33
CA LYS A 53 21.05 0.19 5.28
C LYS A 53 20.37 1.41 5.90
N PRO A 54 20.85 1.95 7.03
CA PRO A 54 20.33 3.20 7.57
C PRO A 54 20.31 4.30 6.49
N GLY A 55 19.11 4.79 6.16
CA GLY A 55 18.90 5.82 5.12
C GLY A 55 18.85 5.31 3.68
N GLN A 56 19.12 4.03 3.41
CA GLN A 56 19.06 3.43 2.07
C GLN A 56 17.86 2.48 1.95
N PHE A 57 16.99 2.78 0.99
CA PHE A 57 15.76 2.03 0.72
C PHE A 57 15.76 1.50 -0.70
N GLU A 58 15.16 0.33 -0.88
CA GLU A 58 14.95 -0.30 -2.18
C GLU A 58 13.50 -0.78 -2.28
N ASP A 59 12.91 -0.57 -3.44
CA ASP A 59 11.57 -1.04 -3.75
C ASP A 59 11.56 -2.57 -3.83
N VAL A 60 10.73 -3.19 -3.00
CA VAL A 60 10.48 -4.64 -3.00
C VAL A 60 9.63 -5.05 -4.20
N VAL A 61 8.73 -4.17 -4.61
CA VAL A 61 7.88 -4.35 -5.79
C VAL A 61 8.01 -3.07 -6.62
N HIS A 62 8.28 -3.18 -7.90
CA HIS A 62 8.27 -2.03 -8.81
C HIS A 62 7.78 -2.44 -10.20
N PRO A 63 6.98 -1.60 -10.87
CA PRO A 63 6.71 -1.79 -12.28
C PRO A 63 8.00 -1.58 -13.08
N VAL A 64 8.31 -2.49 -14.00
CA VAL A 64 9.48 -2.41 -14.86
C VAL A 64 9.25 -1.42 -16.01
N ASN A 65 8.04 -1.42 -16.58
CA ASN A 65 7.69 -0.63 -17.76
C ASN A 65 6.96 0.66 -17.36
N ALA A 66 7.22 1.74 -18.11
CA ALA A 66 6.59 3.04 -17.88
C ALA A 66 5.05 3.00 -18.03
N ASP A 67 4.53 2.29 -19.03
CA ASP A 67 3.09 2.18 -19.25
C ASP A 67 2.39 1.44 -18.11
N VAL A 68 3.02 0.40 -17.56
CA VAL A 68 2.52 -0.33 -16.39
C VAL A 68 2.54 0.55 -15.15
N ARG A 69 3.59 1.36 -14.97
CA ARG A 69 3.63 2.38 -13.91
C ARG A 69 2.46 3.35 -14.04
N ALA A 70 2.25 3.91 -15.23
CA ALA A 70 1.18 4.87 -15.50
C ALA A 70 -0.21 4.27 -15.27
N ALA A 71 -0.44 3.03 -15.70
CA ALA A 71 -1.71 2.33 -15.47
C ALA A 71 -2.01 2.14 -13.97
N ILE A 72 -1.01 1.70 -13.19
CA ILE A 72 -1.12 1.56 -11.74
C ILE A 72 -1.37 2.92 -11.07
N GLU A 73 -0.59 3.93 -11.43
CA GLU A 73 -0.69 5.29 -10.90
C GLU A 73 -2.07 5.88 -11.15
N ASN A 74 -2.58 5.79 -12.38
CA ASN A 74 -3.89 6.30 -12.75
C ASN A 74 -5.00 5.69 -11.89
N ILE A 75 -5.05 4.36 -11.76
CA ILE A 75 -6.12 3.70 -11.00
C ILE A 75 -6.04 4.06 -9.50
N VAL A 76 -4.84 4.05 -8.92
CA VAL A 76 -4.63 4.37 -7.50
C VAL A 76 -4.92 5.84 -7.21
N PHE A 77 -4.48 6.77 -8.05
CA PHE A 77 -4.73 8.20 -7.85
C PHE A 77 -6.22 8.53 -8.01
N ARG A 78 -6.90 8.00 -9.03
CA ARG A 78 -8.35 8.18 -9.14
C ARG A 78 -9.10 7.63 -7.94
N SER A 79 -8.66 6.49 -7.40
CA SER A 79 -9.20 5.93 -6.16
C SER A 79 -9.00 6.85 -4.96
N TYR A 80 -7.84 7.49 -4.85
CA TYR A 80 -7.54 8.47 -3.80
C TYR A 80 -8.32 9.77 -3.96
N GLU A 81 -8.40 10.31 -5.18
CA GLU A 81 -9.19 11.50 -5.50
C GLU A 81 -10.66 11.30 -5.11
N PHE A 82 -11.24 10.14 -5.46
CA PHE A 82 -12.60 9.78 -5.07
C PHE A 82 -12.80 9.87 -3.55
N CYS A 83 -11.83 9.39 -2.75
CA CYS A 83 -11.86 9.53 -1.30
C CYS A 83 -11.74 10.98 -0.84
N ALA A 84 -10.77 11.72 -1.39
CA ALA A 84 -10.45 13.07 -0.97
C ALA A 84 -11.63 14.03 -1.21
N GLU A 85 -12.26 13.95 -2.39
CA GLU A 85 -13.43 14.77 -2.75
C GLU A 85 -14.64 14.53 -1.83
N ARG A 86 -14.78 13.30 -1.32
CA ARG A 86 -15.92 12.87 -0.50
C ARG A 86 -15.59 12.78 0.99
N ASN A 87 -14.39 13.21 1.38
CA ASN A 87 -13.86 13.09 2.74
C ASN A 87 -14.02 11.66 3.33
N LEU A 88 -13.69 10.64 2.53
CA LEU A 88 -13.76 9.23 2.92
C LEU A 88 -12.43 8.76 3.48
N HIS A 89 -12.49 8.01 4.58
CA HIS A 89 -11.31 7.46 5.25
C HIS A 89 -10.81 6.17 4.61
N ALA A 90 -11.72 5.32 4.12
CA ALA A 90 -11.39 4.00 3.63
C ALA A 90 -12.35 3.56 2.51
N VAL A 91 -11.80 3.11 1.39
CA VAL A 91 -12.58 2.52 0.29
C VAL A 91 -11.89 1.29 -0.27
N GLN A 92 -12.70 0.35 -0.74
CA GLN A 92 -12.27 -0.79 -1.54
C GLN A 92 -12.92 -0.68 -2.92
N LEU A 93 -12.13 -0.88 -3.96
CA LEU A 93 -12.56 -0.94 -5.34
C LEU A 93 -12.31 -2.37 -5.80
N ASP A 94 -13.34 -3.04 -6.28
CA ASP A 94 -13.23 -4.39 -6.82
C ASP A 94 -13.68 -4.37 -8.29
N ILE A 95 -12.98 -5.09 -9.15
CA ILE A 95 -13.28 -5.08 -10.59
C ILE A 95 -14.69 -5.58 -10.86
N ILE A 96 -15.38 -4.93 -11.78
CA ILE A 96 -16.68 -5.38 -12.26
C ILE A 96 -16.43 -6.50 -13.27
N GLU A 97 -16.93 -7.70 -12.97
CA GLU A 97 -16.90 -8.81 -13.92
C GLU A 97 -17.93 -8.57 -15.02
N ASP A 98 -17.46 -8.25 -16.23
CA ASP A 98 -18.27 -8.15 -17.43
C ASP A 98 -17.78 -9.13 -18.52
N ASN A 99 -18.53 -9.25 -19.61
CA ASN A 99 -18.19 -10.17 -20.72
C ASN A 99 -17.08 -9.61 -21.64
N ASN A 100 -16.40 -8.52 -21.27
CA ASN A 100 -15.38 -7.87 -22.08
C ASN A 100 -14.07 -7.68 -21.30
N PRO A 101 -13.23 -8.73 -21.19
CA PRO A 101 -12.01 -8.69 -20.40
C PRO A 101 -11.03 -7.64 -20.93
N LYS A 102 -10.62 -6.71 -20.06
CA LYS A 102 -9.65 -5.66 -20.37
C LYS A 102 -8.23 -6.05 -19.97
N SER A 103 -7.24 -5.57 -20.71
CA SER A 103 -5.84 -5.64 -20.27
C SER A 103 -5.57 -4.58 -19.19
N LEU A 104 -4.51 -4.74 -18.39
CA LEU A 104 -4.11 -3.74 -17.38
C LEU A 104 -4.01 -2.31 -17.95
N LEU A 105 -3.52 -2.16 -19.18
CA LEU A 105 -3.29 -0.85 -19.78
C LEU A 105 -4.60 -0.16 -20.22
N ASP A 106 -5.67 -0.94 -20.39
CA ASP A 106 -6.99 -0.44 -20.80
C ASP A 106 -7.94 -0.25 -19.61
N GLN A 107 -7.51 -0.65 -18.41
CA GLN A 107 -8.30 -0.49 -17.19
C GLN A 107 -8.34 0.97 -16.75
N ASN A 108 -9.51 1.39 -16.27
CA ASN A 108 -9.74 2.71 -15.71
C ASN A 108 -10.65 2.62 -14.48
N PHE A 109 -10.82 3.75 -13.78
CA PHE A 109 -11.58 3.81 -12.54
C PHE A 109 -13.03 3.30 -12.65
N ASN A 110 -13.69 3.51 -13.80
CA ASN A 110 -15.08 3.11 -13.99
C ASN A 110 -15.26 1.59 -14.16
N ASP A 111 -14.17 0.85 -14.29
CA ASP A 111 -14.19 -0.62 -14.38
C ASP A 111 -14.31 -1.28 -12.99
N PHE A 112 -14.41 -0.48 -11.92
CA PHE A 112 -14.44 -0.94 -10.55
C PHE A 112 -15.72 -0.53 -9.83
N GLN A 113 -16.26 -1.44 -9.03
CA GLN A 113 -17.29 -1.17 -8.05
C GLN A 113 -16.66 -0.65 -6.75
N VAL A 114 -17.10 0.51 -6.28
CA VAL A 114 -16.59 1.13 -5.05
C VAL A 114 -17.44 0.72 -3.85
N THR A 115 -16.77 0.24 -2.80
CA THR A 115 -17.34 -0.03 -1.48
C THR A 115 -16.66 0.85 -0.43
N VAL A 116 -17.44 1.70 0.25
CA VAL A 116 -16.94 2.50 1.38
C VAL A 116 -16.79 1.62 2.62
N LYS A 117 -15.64 1.68 3.28
CA LYS A 117 -15.32 0.90 4.48
C LYS A 117 -15.32 1.80 5.71
N LYS A 118 -15.63 1.21 6.87
CA LYS A 118 -15.54 1.91 8.16
C LYS A 118 -14.07 2.04 8.56
N GLU A 119 -13.72 3.14 9.20
CA GLU A 119 -12.33 3.47 9.58
C GLU A 119 -11.64 2.39 10.43
N ASN A 120 -12.41 1.73 11.31
CA ASN A 120 -11.95 0.72 12.25
C ASN A 120 -12.27 -0.73 11.81
N ASP A 121 -12.56 -0.96 10.54
CA ASP A 121 -12.81 -2.33 10.05
C ASP A 121 -11.51 -3.15 10.09
N PRO A 122 -11.41 -4.21 10.92
CA PRO A 122 -10.20 -5.01 11.04
C PRO A 122 -9.84 -5.75 9.73
N THR A 123 -10.82 -5.98 8.85
CA THR A 123 -10.59 -6.60 7.53
C THR A 123 -9.90 -5.66 6.54
N PHE A 124 -9.82 -4.36 6.88
CA PHE A 124 -9.25 -3.30 6.06
C PHE A 124 -7.87 -2.82 6.53
N ALA A 125 -7.24 -3.52 7.47
CA ALA A 125 -5.92 -3.15 7.98
C ALA A 125 -4.85 -3.16 6.88
N LEU A 126 -4.39 -1.98 6.45
CA LEU A 126 -3.24 -1.82 5.57
C LEU A 126 -1.96 -1.78 6.43
N LYS A 127 -1.11 -2.81 6.34
CA LYS A 127 0.13 -2.87 7.10
C LYS A 127 1.18 -1.92 6.49
N ALA A 128 1.34 -0.73 7.06
CA ALA A 128 2.57 0.05 6.94
C ALA A 128 3.34 -0.03 8.26
N LYS A 129 4.57 -0.52 8.22
CA LYS A 129 5.49 -0.43 9.37
C LYS A 129 6.03 1.00 9.42
N VAL A 130 5.30 1.92 10.04
CA VAL A 130 5.84 3.24 10.39
C VAL A 130 6.78 3.01 11.58
N LYS A 131 8.10 3.12 11.37
CA LYS A 131 9.03 3.29 12.49
C LYS A 131 8.90 4.74 12.93
N GLU A 132 8.24 4.99 14.06
CA GLU A 132 8.37 6.25 14.77
C GLU A 132 9.87 6.49 15.02
N SER A 133 10.39 7.60 14.50
CA SER A 133 11.75 8.06 14.79
C SER A 133 11.77 8.59 16.22
N ILE A 134 12.01 7.72 17.19
CA ILE A 134 12.29 8.15 18.57
C ILE A 134 13.69 8.75 18.58
N HIS A 135 13.75 10.08 18.49
CA HIS A 135 14.84 10.87 19.07
C HIS A 135 14.45 11.21 20.50
N SER A 136 14.95 10.43 21.46
CA SER A 136 15.22 10.88 22.83
C SER A 136 15.97 9.77 23.57
N SER A 137 17.25 10.03 23.82
CA SER A 137 17.98 9.62 25.03
C SER A 137 18.19 8.11 25.27
N ARG A 138 19.43 7.69 24.97
CA ARG A 138 20.07 6.51 25.57
C ARG A 138 19.82 6.45 27.07
N ASN A 139 19.38 5.30 27.58
CA ASN A 139 20.13 4.55 28.58
C ASN A 139 19.64 3.10 28.69
N GLU A 140 20.65 2.21 28.63
CA GLU A 140 20.75 0.87 29.24
C GLU A 140 19.95 -0.33 28.67
N THR A 141 20.71 -1.29 28.15
CA THR A 141 20.34 -2.71 28.02
C THR A 141 20.25 -3.39 29.39
N PRO A 142 19.46 -4.46 29.51
CA PRO A 142 20.12 -5.76 29.53
C PRO A 142 19.48 -6.82 28.60
N LYS A 143 20.35 -7.72 28.13
CA LYS A 143 20.06 -8.95 27.38
C LYS A 143 19.04 -9.82 28.12
N ASN A 144 18.15 -10.47 27.38
CA ASN A 144 17.79 -11.84 27.73
C ASN A 144 17.49 -12.69 26.48
N SER A 145 18.41 -13.63 26.24
CA SER A 145 18.31 -14.77 25.33
C SER A 145 17.22 -15.71 25.81
N ASN A 146 16.27 -16.07 24.95
CA ASN A 146 15.45 -17.30 25.00
C ASN A 146 14.32 -17.35 23.94
N GLN A 147 14.21 -16.37 23.03
CA GLN A 147 13.15 -16.40 21.99
C GLN A 147 13.59 -17.01 20.65
N ASP A 148 14.89 -17.21 20.42
CA ASP A 148 15.39 -17.66 19.12
C ASP A 148 15.35 -19.19 18.93
N GLU A 149 15.36 -19.99 20.01
CA GLU A 149 15.40 -21.46 19.90
C GLU A 149 14.07 -22.07 19.40
N ALA A 150 12.94 -21.48 19.76
CA ALA A 150 11.62 -21.96 19.34
C ALA A 150 11.42 -21.84 17.82
N PHE A 151 12.03 -20.83 17.20
CA PHE A 151 11.96 -20.59 15.77
C PHE A 151 12.81 -21.59 14.98
N TRP A 152 14.02 -21.90 15.46
CA TRP A 152 14.92 -22.87 14.81
C TRP A 152 14.39 -24.30 14.88
N ASN A 153 13.69 -24.67 15.97
CA ASN A 153 13.11 -26.00 16.09
C ASN A 153 11.89 -26.23 15.17
N TRP A 154 11.16 -25.18 14.78
CA TRP A 154 10.05 -25.29 13.83
C TRP A 154 10.53 -25.44 12.37
N LEU A 155 11.66 -24.83 12.01
CA LEU A 155 12.20 -24.88 10.65
C LEU A 155 12.76 -26.25 10.25
N ASN A 156 13.12 -27.08 11.23
CA ASN A 156 13.82 -28.35 11.02
C ASN A 156 12.93 -29.60 11.17
N ASN A 157 11.60 -29.45 11.18
CA ASN A 157 10.65 -30.55 11.35
C ASN A 157 9.57 -30.57 10.26
#